data_AF-A0A7V8B1W4-F1
#
_entry.id   AF-A0A7V8B1W4-F1
#
_cell.length_a   1.000
_cell.length_b   1.000
_cell.length_c   1.000
_cell.angle_alpha   90.00
_cell.angle_beta   90.00
_cell.angle_gamma   90.00
#
_symmetry.space_group_name_H-M   'P 1'
#
loop_
_entity.id
_entity.type
_entity.pdbx_description
1 polymer ?
#
loop_
_entity_poly.entity_id
_entity_poly.type
_entity_poly.pdbx_seq_one_letter_code
_entity_poly.pdbx_strand_id
1 'polypeptide(L)' 'MNTIRFIRKSVFKVGQGEFAKIANVAQATVSRWERSESSPTLDEIKRIRDEAAARAIPWSDDWLFRPVPSSMQEVA' A
#
# COMPACT_ATOMS: atom_id res chain seq x y z
N MET A 1 3.30 -3.24 11.44
CA MET A 1 2.61 -2.74 10.22
C MET A 1 3.68 -2.33 9.24
N ASN A 2 3.57 -2.69 7.95
CA ASN A 2 4.53 -2.21 6.94
C ASN A 2 3.89 -1.12 6.07
N THR A 3 4.73 -0.46 5.27
CA THR A 3 4.34 0.70 4.47
C THR A 3 3.17 0.43 3.53
N ILE A 4 3.17 -0.71 2.86
CA ILE A 4 2.09 -1.08 1.92
C ILE A 4 0.78 -1.29 2.67
N ARG A 5 0.83 -1.93 3.84
CA ARG A 5 -0.35 -2.09 4.70
C ARG A 5 -0.87 -0.74 5.20
N PHE A 6 0.01 0.21 5.53
CA PHE A 6 -0.37 1.57 5.90
C PHE A 6 -1.05 2.30 4.74
N ILE A 7 -0.43 2.30 3.55
CA ILE A 7 -1.02 2.92 2.35
C ILE A 7 -2.40 2.33 2.09
N ARG A 8 -2.53 1.00 2.13
CA ARG A 8 -3.82 0.36 1.89
C ARG A 8 -4.87 0.71 2.95
N LYS A 9 -4.56 0.56 4.24
CA LYS A 9 -5.55 0.72 5.32
C LYS A 9 -5.84 2.18 5.67
N SER A 10 -4.83 3.04 5.64
CA SER A 10 -4.93 4.43 6.12
C SER A 10 -5.14 5.42 5.00
N VAL A 11 -4.50 5.23 3.85
CA VAL A 11 -4.60 6.15 2.70
C VAL A 11 -5.79 5.77 1.82
N PHE A 12 -5.85 4.53 1.34
CA PHE A 12 -6.94 4.08 0.46
C PHE A 12 -8.18 3.59 1.22
N LYS A 13 -8.00 3.08 2.45
CA LYS A 13 -9.06 2.49 3.28
C LYS A 13 -9.79 1.31 2.62
N VAL A 14 -9.04 0.48 1.90
CA VAL A 14 -9.58 -0.66 1.13
C VAL A 14 -9.06 -2.02 1.62
N GLY A 15 -9.75 -3.10 1.22
CA GLY A 15 -9.29 -4.47 1.42
C GLY A 15 -8.12 -4.83 0.50
N GLN A 16 -7.40 -5.93 0.79
CA GLN A 16 -6.26 -6.38 -0.04
C GLN A 16 -6.69 -6.70 -1.49
N GLY A 17 -7.88 -7.25 -1.70
CA GLY A 17 -8.38 -7.58 -3.03
C GLY A 17 -8.67 -6.34 -3.89
N GLU A 18 -9.23 -5.28 -3.29
CA GLU A 18 -9.45 -4.02 -4.01
C GLU A 18 -8.13 -3.29 -4.27
N PHE A 19 -7.21 -3.27 -3.30
CA PHE A 19 -5.87 -2.71 -3.50
C PHE A 19 -5.09 -3.44 -4.60
N ALA A 20 -5.27 -4.75 -4.71
CA ALA A 20 -4.67 -5.55 -5.77
C ALA A 20 -5.18 -5.16 -7.16
N LYS A 21 -6.47 -4.84 -7.29
CA LYS A 21 -7.05 -4.32 -8.55
C LYS A 21 -6.41 -2.99 -8.94
N ILE A 22 -6.21 -2.09 -7.97
CA ILE A 22 -5.55 -0.78 -8.19
C ILE A 22 -4.12 -0.97 -8.73
N ALA A 23 -3.33 -1.84 -8.09
CA ALA A 23 -1.96 -2.11 -8.51
C ALA A 23 -1.85 -3.02 -9.76
N ASN A 24 -2.97 -3.57 -10.23
CA ASN A 24 -3.07 -4.59 -11.27
C ASN A 24 -2.23 -5.85 -10.98
N VAL A 25 -2.43 -6.43 -9.79
CA VAL A 25 -1.76 -7.65 -9.32
C VAL A 25 -2.76 -8.61 -8.68
N ALA A 26 -2.30 -9.81 -8.31
CA ALA A 26 -3.09 -10.73 -7.50
C ALA A 26 -3.15 -10.26 -6.03
N GLN A 27 -4.24 -10.58 -5.32
CA GLN A 27 -4.35 -10.29 -3.88
C GLN A 27 -3.23 -10.97 -3.06
N ALA A 28 -2.77 -12.14 -3.48
CA ALA A 28 -1.64 -12.82 -2.86
C ALA A 28 -0.33 -12.02 -2.96
N THR A 29 -0.13 -11.25 -4.04
CA THR A 29 1.02 -10.35 -4.20
C THR A 29 0.99 -9.25 -3.15
N VAL A 30 -0.17 -8.61 -2.94
CA VAL A 30 -0.36 -7.62 -1.87
C VAL A 30 -0.09 -8.24 -0.50
N SER A 31 -0.58 -9.46 -0.25
CA SER A 31 -0.29 -10.18 1.00
C SER A 31 1.21 -10.40 1.23
N ARG A 32 1.98 -10.77 0.19
CA ARG A 32 3.44 -10.91 0.27
C ARG A 32 4.13 -9.57 0.52
N TRP A 33 3.68 -8.50 -0.15
CA TRP A 33 4.17 -7.15 0.12
C TRP A 33 3.95 -6.78 1.58
N GLU A 34 2.79 -7.07 2.16
CA GLU A 34 2.44 -6.77 3.56
C GLU A 34 3.19 -7.59 4.61
N ARG A 35 3.76 -8.73 4.19
CA ARG A 35 4.66 -9.57 4.99
C ARG A 35 6.13 -9.28 4.74
N SER A 36 6.43 -8.27 3.91
CA SER A 36 7.79 -7.89 3.52
C SER A 36 8.59 -9.01 2.85
N GLU A 37 7.91 -9.98 2.21
CA GLU A 37 8.54 -11.07 1.46
C GLU A 37 8.91 -10.66 0.03
N SER A 38 8.25 -9.63 -0.49
CA SER A 38 8.55 -8.99 -1.76
C SER A 38 8.22 -7.51 -1.68
N SER A 39 8.67 -6.74 -2.66
CA SER A 39 8.38 -5.32 -2.79
C SER A 39 7.65 -5.05 -4.10
N PRO A 40 6.81 -4.00 -4.16
CA PRO A 40 6.26 -3.56 -5.42
C PRO A 40 7.36 -3.03 -6.35
N THR A 41 7.14 -3.20 -7.64
CA THR A 41 7.89 -2.58 -8.72
C THR A 41 7.51 -1.10 -8.89
N LEU A 42 8.33 -0.36 -9.65
CA LEU A 42 8.03 1.04 -9.96
C LEU A 42 6.72 1.21 -10.74
N ASP A 43 6.37 0.29 -11.63
CA ASP A 43 5.12 0.34 -12.39
C ASP A 43 3.90 0.11 -11.49
N GLU A 44 4.00 -0.79 -10.50
CA GLU A 44 2.93 -1.01 -9.53
C GLU A 44 2.76 0.20 -8.61
N ILE A 45 3.85 0.82 -8.16
CA ILE A 45 3.82 2.07 -7.39
C ILE A 45 3.19 3.19 -8.22
N LYS A 46 3.56 3.30 -9.50
CA LYS A 46 2.98 4.29 -10.42
C LYS A 46 1.46 4.14 -10.52
N ARG A 47 0.95 2.91 -10.70
CA ARG A 47 -0.51 2.67 -10.75
C ARG A 47 -1.20 3.07 -9.45
N ILE A 48 -0.61 2.74 -8.30
CA ILE A 48 -1.14 3.15 -7.00
C ILE A 48 -1.19 4.68 -6.88
N ARG A 49 -0.13 5.37 -7.29
CA ARG A 49 -0.07 6.85 -7.26
C ARG A 49 -1.09 7.48 -8.21
N ASP A 50 -1.21 6.94 -9.42
CA ASP A 50 -2.15 7.43 -10.43
C ASP A 50 -3.60 7.27 -9.93
N GLU A 51 -3.91 6.17 -9.25
CA GLU A 51 -5.22 5.96 -8.61
C GLU A 51 -5.45 6.91 -7.43
N ALA A 52 -4.43 7.18 -6.60
CA ALA A 52 -4.54 8.18 -5.53
C ALA A 52 -4.91 9.55 -6.11
N ALA A 53 -4.25 9.96 -7.19
CA ALA A 53 -4.56 11.20 -7.90
C ALA A 53 -5.98 11.20 -8.48
N ALA A 54 -6.41 10.09 -9.11
CA ALA A 54 -7.75 9.96 -9.66
C ALA A 54 -8.85 10.04 -8.59
N ARG A 55 -8.58 9.57 -7.37
CA ARG A 55 -9.47 9.66 -6.21
C ARG A 55 -9.34 10.96 -5.41
N ALA A 56 -8.52 11.91 -5.88
CA ALA A 56 -8.15 13.13 -5.14
C ALA A 56 -7.63 12.86 -3.71
N ILE A 57 -6.94 11.73 -3.52
CA ILE A 57 -6.28 11.38 -2.26
C ILE A 57 -4.90 12.07 -2.25
N PRO A 58 -4.58 12.86 -1.20
CA PRO A 58 -3.24 13.39 -1.02
C PRO A 58 -2.24 12.25 -0.97
N TRP A 59 -1.20 12.29 -1.81
CA TRP A 59 -0.15 11.28 -1.88
C TRP A 59 1.19 11.84 -1.43
N SER A 60 1.98 11.04 -0.72
CA SER A 60 3.35 11.38 -0.34
C SER A 60 4.26 10.18 -0.60
N ASP A 61 5.22 10.34 -1.51
CA ASP A 61 6.21 9.29 -1.82
C ASP A 61 7.08 8.93 -0.60
N ASP A 62 7.21 9.83 0.38
CA ASP A 62 7.90 9.58 1.64
C ASP A 62 7.37 8.34 2.38
N TRP A 63 6.08 8.02 2.21
CA TRP A 63 5.50 6.84 2.84
C TRP A 63 6.25 5.56 2.42
N LEU A 64 6.69 5.47 1.16
CA LEU A 64 7.42 4.33 0.60
C LEU A 64 8.76 4.06 1.30
N PHE A 65 9.38 5.09 1.87
CA PHE A 65 10.74 5.04 2.42
C PHE A 65 10.81 5.12 3.94
N ARG A 66 9.70 5.48 4.61
CA ARG A 66 9.70 5.62 6.07
C ARG A 66 9.51 4.26 6.76
N PRO A 67 10.32 3.93 7.78
CA PRO A 67 10.00 2.83 8.67
C PRO A 67 8.70 3.16 9.40
N VAL A 68 7.72 2.26 9.34
CA VAL A 68 6.45 2.45 10.06
C VAL A 68 6.76 2.40 11.56
N PRO A 69 6.41 3.44 12.35
CA PRO A 69 6.68 3.47 13.78
C PRO A 69 6.06 2.25 14.47
N SER A 70 6.86 1.53 15.27
CA SER A 70 6.38 0.37 16.03
C SER A 70 5.25 0.69 17.01
N SER A 71 5.01 1.97 17.33
CA SER A 71 3.92 2.43 18.19
C SER A 71 2.53 2.39 17.55
N MET A 72 2.41 2.13 16.24
CA MET A 72 1.12 1.93 15.55
C MET A 72 0.77 0.43 15.36
N GLN A 73 1.27 -0.44 16.25
CA GLN A 73 1.18 -1.91 16.08
C GLN A 73 -0.07 -2.60 16.66
N GLU A 74 -1.02 -1.91 17.27
CA GLU A 74 -2.26 -2.53 17.81
C GLU A 74 -3.49 -1.83 17.20
N VAL A 75 -4.56 -2.50 16.76
CA VAL A 75 -5.29 -3.64 17.31
C VAL A 75 -5.64 -4.69 16.25
N ALA A 76 -5.76 -5.94 16.71
CA ALA A 76 -6.13 -7.13 15.94
C ALA A 76 -7.48 -6.99 15.21
#